data_AF-A0A8C1RZC0-F1
#
_entry.id   AF-A0A8C1RZC0-F1
#
_cell.length_a   1.000
_cell.length_b   1.000
_cell.length_c   1.000
_cell.angle_alpha   90.00
_cell.angle_beta   90.00
_cell.angle_gamma   90.00
#
_symmetry.space_group_name_H-M   'P 1'
#
loop_
_entity.id
_entity.type
_entity.pdbx_description
1 polymer ?
#
loop_
_entity_poly.entity_id
_entity_poly.type
_entity_poly.pdbx_seq_one_letter_code
_entity_poly.pdbx_strand_id
1 'polypeptide(L)'
;MTSFFSPPKDGNQNKITAAEVTSVYHNVQHGLSYRSGDCTTKLAPVIFPDSEIAKKLACGRTKSASIVTGVLAPASLETCLKQLNTPMIADRPDSLPHFSIASDASNHGTTKLLRLALRYYTPDLGVQNKLLDFYDDCNENSDAIFNQVVSRLERNLGLERISAYSADNASVNYGVHNSVYKKLTDKNASVIKANCVAHILHNCGRYAGDKLRIDIENIVTKVCNHFSSSAKRVQELKEVFEFVDEEYTALYKNVPTRWLSLWPAVKRLHDSWPAVKSYFLSLGEERCPSALWKLLANCEDGEDVPCELQAYLLFLQNSLKVFFDAVLKVEGDETTVCELFELMTNLKLKLEQRKND
;
A
#
# COMPACT_ATOMS: atom_id res chain seq x y z
N MET A 1 27.15 -16.14 -9.30
CA MET A 1 27.37 -16.06 -7.82
C MET A 1 28.83 -16.18 -7.43
N THR A 2 29.61 -17.10 -8.04
CA THR A 2 31.05 -17.29 -7.77
C THR A 2 31.96 -16.10 -8.12
N SER A 3 31.47 -15.10 -8.85
CA SER A 3 32.24 -13.92 -9.24
C SER A 3 32.24 -12.78 -8.20
N PHE A 4 31.27 -12.75 -7.27
CA PHE A 4 31.11 -11.64 -6.32
C PHE A 4 31.55 -11.96 -4.89
N PHE A 5 31.59 -13.23 -4.53
CA PHE A 5 32.10 -13.69 -3.25
C PHE A 5 33.41 -14.42 -3.47
N SER A 6 34.45 -13.96 -2.78
CA SER A 6 35.72 -14.69 -2.73
C SER A 6 35.46 -16.08 -2.13
N PRO A 7 36.11 -17.15 -2.64
CA PRO A 7 35.97 -18.49 -2.08
C PRO A 7 36.33 -18.48 -0.58
N PRO A 8 35.68 -19.32 0.25
CA PRO A 8 35.86 -19.31 1.70
C PRO A 8 37.29 -19.77 2.01
N LYS A 9 38.18 -18.80 2.23
CA LYS A 9 39.60 -19.05 2.48
C LYS A 9 40.11 -18.42 3.78
N ASP A 10 39.33 -17.59 4.47
CA ASP A 10 39.70 -16.92 5.73
C ASP A 10 38.46 -16.52 6.55
N GLY A 11 38.50 -16.67 7.88
CA GLY A 11 37.44 -16.25 8.80
C GLY A 11 37.16 -14.74 8.75
N ASN A 12 38.15 -13.93 8.37
CA ASN A 12 37.96 -12.49 8.19
C ASN A 12 37.10 -12.16 6.95
N GLN A 13 37.25 -12.94 5.87
CA GLN A 13 36.45 -12.75 4.65
C GLN A 13 34.96 -13.06 4.88
N ASN A 14 34.66 -14.08 5.69
CA ASN A 14 33.28 -14.40 6.06
C ASN A 14 32.62 -13.26 6.85
N LYS A 15 33.37 -12.61 7.74
CA LYS A 15 32.87 -11.44 8.50
C LYS A 15 32.58 -10.25 7.59
N ILE A 16 33.42 -10.01 6.58
CA ILE A 16 33.20 -8.96 5.58
C ILE A 16 31.93 -9.27 4.77
N THR A 17 31.83 -10.49 4.23
CA THR A 17 30.63 -10.94 3.50
C THR A 17 29.36 -10.79 4.33
N ALA A 18 29.39 -11.20 5.61
CA ALA A 18 28.26 -11.05 6.52
C ALA A 18 27.88 -9.57 6.69
N ALA A 19 28.85 -8.68 6.91
CA ALA A 19 28.60 -7.24 7.04
C ALA A 19 27.96 -6.65 5.78
N GLU A 20 28.41 -7.06 4.60
CA GLU A 20 27.83 -6.61 3.33
C GLU A 20 26.39 -7.10 3.15
N VAL A 21 26.12 -8.38 3.43
CA VAL A 21 24.76 -8.95 3.34
C VAL A 21 23.83 -8.29 4.36
N THR A 22 24.28 -8.08 5.59
CA THR A 22 23.51 -7.38 6.64
C THR A 22 23.20 -5.95 6.24
N SER A 23 24.17 -5.21 5.68
CA SER A 23 23.94 -3.85 5.18
C SER A 23 22.92 -3.81 4.05
N VAL A 24 22.99 -4.76 3.12
CA VAL A 24 22.01 -4.87 2.02
C VAL A 24 20.63 -5.24 2.55
N TYR A 25 20.54 -6.16 3.50
CA TYR A 25 19.28 -6.52 4.14
C TYR A 25 18.63 -5.33 4.84
N HIS A 26 19.40 -4.54 5.60
CA HIS A 26 18.94 -3.30 6.21
C HIS A 26 18.40 -2.32 5.17
N ASN A 27 19.12 -2.13 4.05
CA ASN A 27 18.65 -1.25 2.98
C ASN A 27 17.30 -1.72 2.41
N VAL A 28 17.12 -3.02 2.17
CA VAL A 28 15.86 -3.58 1.67
C VAL A 28 14.74 -3.40 2.71
N GLN A 29 15.00 -3.74 3.97
CA GLN A 29 14.02 -3.67 5.05
C GLN A 29 13.46 -2.27 5.26
N HIS A 30 14.28 -1.24 5.07
CA HIS A 30 13.89 0.17 5.23
C HIS A 30 13.62 0.90 3.91
N GLY A 31 13.60 0.19 2.77
CA GLY A 31 13.34 0.79 1.46
C GLY A 31 14.38 1.84 1.04
N LEU A 32 15.62 1.71 1.50
CA LEU A 32 16.72 2.63 1.17
C LEU A 32 17.22 2.37 -0.26
N SER A 33 17.53 3.44 -0.98
CA SER A 33 18.09 3.34 -2.33
C SER A 33 19.45 2.64 -2.31
N TYR A 34 19.74 1.78 -3.29
CA TYR A 34 21.11 1.26 -3.48
C TYR A 34 22.16 2.36 -3.69
N ARG A 35 21.75 3.57 -4.13
CA ARG A 35 22.63 4.74 -4.20
C ARG A 35 23.08 5.21 -2.81
N SER A 36 22.24 5.05 -1.79
CA SER A 36 22.64 5.34 -0.41
C SER A 36 23.67 4.31 0.08
N GLY A 37 23.52 3.03 -0.29
CA GLY A 37 24.49 1.98 0.01
C GLY A 37 25.89 2.23 -0.56
N ASP A 38 25.98 2.80 -1.77
CA ASP A 38 27.26 3.24 -2.37
C ASP A 38 27.98 4.28 -1.49
N CYS A 39 27.22 5.22 -0.92
CA CYS A 39 27.76 6.25 -0.04
C CYS A 39 28.18 5.65 1.31
N THR A 40 27.30 4.86 1.93
CA THR A 40 27.54 4.21 3.23
C THR A 40 28.80 3.35 3.20
N THR A 41 29.01 2.58 2.14
CA THR A 41 30.19 1.73 1.96
C THR A 41 31.50 2.55 1.96
N LYS A 42 31.51 3.71 1.29
CA LYS A 42 32.69 4.60 1.25
C LYS A 42 32.93 5.34 2.56
N LEU A 43 31.87 5.61 3.30
CA LEU A 43 31.91 6.32 4.57
C LEU A 43 32.34 5.41 5.73
N ALA A 44 32.04 4.10 5.66
CA ALA A 44 32.32 3.14 6.73
C ALA A 44 33.79 3.13 7.22
N PRO A 45 34.83 3.15 6.37
CA PRO A 45 36.23 3.23 6.82
C PRO A 45 36.58 4.53 7.55
N VAL A 46 35.84 5.62 7.30
CA VAL A 46 36.07 6.93 7.92
C VAL A 46 35.42 6.99 9.31
N ILE A 47 34.19 6.45 9.44
CA ILE A 47 33.47 6.38 10.72
C ILE A 47 34.13 5.35 11.65
N PHE A 48 34.63 4.25 11.10
CA PHE A 48 35.23 3.14 11.85
C PHE A 48 36.68 2.89 11.42
N PRO A 49 37.61 3.82 11.72
CA PRO A 49 38.99 3.78 11.21
C PRO A 49 39.82 2.64 11.81
N ASP A 50 39.40 2.06 12.92
CA ASP A 50 40.03 0.92 13.59
C ASP A 50 39.50 -0.44 13.09
N SER A 51 38.36 -0.46 12.40
CA SER A 51 37.71 -1.69 11.96
C SER A 51 38.27 -2.19 10.61
N GLU A 52 38.94 -3.34 10.63
CA GLU A 52 39.39 -4.04 9.43
C GLU A 52 38.25 -4.51 8.50
N ILE A 53 37.05 -4.73 9.04
CA ILE A 53 35.85 -5.09 8.25
C ILE A 53 35.40 -3.87 7.43
N ALA A 54 35.14 -2.76 8.12
CA ALA A 54 34.74 -1.48 7.51
C ALA A 54 35.70 -1.03 6.40
N LYS A 55 37.03 -1.10 6.62
CA LYS A 55 38.05 -0.78 5.61
C LYS A 55 37.96 -1.62 4.33
N LYS A 56 37.47 -2.85 4.43
CA LYS A 56 37.40 -3.82 3.33
C LYS A 56 35.98 -4.00 2.79
N LEU A 57 35.01 -3.25 3.31
CA LEU A 57 33.62 -3.33 2.88
C LEU A 57 33.53 -2.80 1.44
N ALA A 58 33.07 -3.64 0.51
CA ALA A 58 33.06 -3.34 -0.91
C ALA A 58 31.72 -3.73 -1.51
N CYS A 59 30.65 -3.09 -1.04
CA CYS A 59 29.27 -3.37 -1.44
C CYS A 59 28.58 -2.15 -2.06
N GLY A 60 28.93 -1.89 -3.33
CA GLY A 60 28.18 -0.92 -4.13
C GLY A 60 26.90 -1.50 -4.72
N ARG A 61 26.10 -0.63 -5.37
CA ARG A 61 24.76 -0.91 -5.91
C ARG A 61 24.64 -2.18 -6.74
N THR A 62 25.63 -2.51 -7.58
CA THR A 62 25.61 -3.71 -8.43
C THR A 62 25.74 -4.97 -7.58
N LYS A 63 26.60 -4.94 -6.56
CA LYS A 63 26.76 -6.04 -5.61
C LYS A 63 25.54 -6.13 -4.72
N SER A 64 25.00 -5.02 -4.23
CA SER A 64 23.76 -4.98 -3.47
C SER A 64 22.61 -5.62 -4.25
N ALA A 65 22.38 -5.20 -5.49
CA ALA A 65 21.35 -5.78 -6.36
C ALA A 65 21.56 -7.30 -6.55
N SER A 66 22.81 -7.73 -6.79
CA SER A 66 23.14 -9.15 -6.94
C SER A 66 22.94 -9.96 -5.65
N ILE A 67 23.19 -9.37 -4.48
CA ILE A 67 22.91 -9.97 -3.17
C ILE A 67 21.40 -10.11 -2.98
N VAL A 68 20.61 -9.09 -3.32
CA VAL A 68 19.15 -9.16 -3.21
C VAL A 68 18.58 -10.24 -4.11
N THR A 69 18.91 -10.22 -5.41
CA THR A 69 18.31 -11.15 -6.38
C THR A 69 18.89 -12.56 -6.30
N GLY A 70 20.17 -12.69 -5.94
CA GLY A 70 20.87 -13.98 -5.90
C GLY A 70 20.92 -14.64 -4.53
N VAL A 71 20.72 -13.92 -3.44
CA VAL A 71 20.87 -14.47 -2.07
C VAL A 71 19.62 -14.25 -1.24
N LEU A 72 19.25 -13.00 -0.98
CA LEU A 72 18.18 -12.69 -0.03
C LEU A 72 16.80 -13.14 -0.53
N ALA A 73 16.45 -12.86 -1.79
CA ALA A 73 15.17 -13.27 -2.35
C ALA A 73 15.04 -14.80 -2.47
N PRO A 74 16.03 -15.54 -3.02
CA PRO A 74 15.99 -17.01 -3.02
C PRO A 74 15.92 -17.62 -1.62
N ALA A 75 16.71 -17.13 -0.66
CA ALA A 75 16.68 -17.63 0.72
C ALA A 75 15.33 -17.38 1.41
N SER A 76 14.71 -16.22 1.17
CA SER A 76 13.36 -15.90 1.67
C SER A 76 12.31 -16.85 1.08
N LEU A 77 12.39 -17.13 -0.22
CA LEU A 77 11.49 -18.07 -0.89
C LEU A 77 11.70 -19.51 -0.40
N GLU A 78 12.95 -19.97 -0.29
CA GLU A 78 13.27 -21.30 0.23
C GLU A 78 12.74 -21.48 1.66
N THR A 79 12.89 -20.47 2.51
CA THR A 79 12.34 -20.49 3.87
C THR A 79 10.81 -20.63 3.86
N CYS A 80 10.11 -19.85 3.03
CA CYS A 80 8.66 -19.96 2.85
C CYS A 80 8.24 -21.36 2.37
N LEU A 81 8.92 -21.90 1.36
CA LEU A 81 8.60 -23.22 0.80
C LEU A 81 8.89 -24.34 1.79
N LYS A 82 9.98 -24.24 2.55
CA LYS A 82 10.31 -25.19 3.61
C LYS A 82 9.21 -25.24 4.66
N GLN A 83 8.70 -24.09 5.09
CA GLN A 83 7.58 -24.02 6.04
C GLN A 83 6.31 -24.68 5.48
N LEU A 84 5.97 -24.40 4.22
CA LEU A 84 4.80 -24.99 3.56
C LEU A 84 4.94 -26.49 3.26
N ASN A 85 6.17 -27.02 3.23
CA ASN A 85 6.45 -28.43 2.97
C ASN A 85 6.91 -29.18 4.23
N THR A 86 6.81 -28.56 5.40
CA THR A 86 7.04 -29.21 6.70
C THR A 86 5.70 -29.56 7.34
N PRO A 87 5.48 -30.81 7.78
CA PRO A 87 4.27 -31.18 8.49
C PRO A 87 4.05 -30.35 9.76
N MET A 88 2.82 -29.90 9.99
CA MET A 88 2.44 -29.13 11.17
C MET A 88 2.40 -29.99 12.45
N ILE A 89 2.21 -31.30 12.29
CA ILE A 89 2.20 -32.29 13.37
C ILE A 89 3.30 -33.31 13.06
N ALA A 90 4.29 -33.42 13.96
CA ALA A 90 5.49 -34.24 13.75
C ALA A 90 5.18 -35.70 13.35
N ASP A 91 4.15 -36.29 13.95
CA ASP A 91 3.77 -37.70 13.72
C ASP A 91 2.73 -37.88 12.59
N ARG A 92 2.39 -36.82 11.85
CA ARG A 92 1.44 -36.87 10.72
C ARG A 92 2.04 -36.24 9.47
N PRO A 93 2.71 -37.02 8.60
CA PRO A 93 3.36 -36.51 7.39
C PRO A 93 2.42 -35.80 6.41
N ASP A 94 1.13 -36.14 6.45
CA ASP A 94 0.05 -35.57 5.65
C ASP A 94 -0.46 -34.20 6.19
N SER A 95 -0.03 -33.79 7.38
CA SER A 95 -0.42 -32.53 8.02
C SER A 95 0.30 -31.30 7.45
N LEU A 96 0.48 -31.24 6.14
CA LEU A 96 1.07 -30.07 5.49
C LEU A 96 0.16 -28.84 5.61
N PRO A 97 0.72 -27.64 5.81
CA PRO A 97 -0.07 -26.41 5.82
C PRO A 97 -0.83 -26.23 4.51
N HIS A 98 -2.11 -25.88 4.64
CA HIS A 98 -2.86 -25.26 3.55
C HIS A 98 -2.54 -23.77 3.51
N PHE A 99 -2.72 -23.16 2.34
CA PHE A 99 -2.41 -21.75 2.14
C PHE A 99 -3.44 -21.08 1.24
N SER A 100 -3.75 -19.82 1.51
CA SER A 100 -4.50 -18.98 0.58
C SER A 100 -3.55 -18.24 -0.34
N ILE A 101 -4.02 -17.94 -1.55
CA ILE A 101 -3.29 -17.13 -2.52
C ILE A 101 -3.99 -15.78 -2.71
N ALA A 102 -3.21 -14.72 -2.83
CA ALA A 102 -3.67 -13.40 -3.21
C ALA A 102 -2.99 -12.94 -4.50
N SER A 103 -3.78 -12.50 -5.48
CA SER A 103 -3.30 -11.95 -6.74
C SER A 103 -3.74 -10.51 -6.88
N ASP A 104 -2.79 -9.63 -7.15
CA ASP A 104 -3.06 -8.20 -7.38
C ASP A 104 -2.16 -7.67 -8.50
N ALA A 105 -2.65 -6.65 -9.20
CA ALA A 105 -1.97 -6.06 -10.34
C ALA A 105 -1.89 -4.53 -10.23
N SER A 106 -0.73 -3.98 -10.59
CA SER A 106 -0.48 -2.54 -10.55
C SER A 106 0.28 -2.09 -11.80
N ASN A 107 0.09 -0.84 -12.21
CA ASN A 107 0.82 -0.25 -13.33
C ASN A 107 2.05 0.51 -12.81
N HIS A 108 3.22 0.28 -13.42
CA HIS A 108 4.42 1.09 -13.25
C HIS A 108 4.89 1.61 -14.60
N GLY A 109 4.54 2.85 -14.92
CA GLY A 109 4.69 3.37 -16.28
C GLY A 109 3.85 2.54 -17.26
N THR A 110 4.51 1.97 -18.27
CA THR A 110 3.88 1.07 -19.26
C THR A 110 3.94 -0.40 -18.88
N THR A 111 4.59 -0.74 -17.76
CA THR A 111 4.73 -2.13 -17.31
C THR A 111 3.62 -2.49 -16.34
N LYS A 112 2.92 -3.59 -16.63
CA LYS A 112 1.94 -4.18 -15.73
C LYS A 112 2.65 -5.17 -14.81
N LEU A 113 2.58 -4.94 -13.51
CA LEU A 113 3.23 -5.75 -12.49
C LEU A 113 2.17 -6.50 -11.70
N LEU A 114 2.30 -7.83 -11.66
CA LEU A 114 1.46 -8.74 -10.92
C LEU A 114 2.22 -9.30 -9.71
N ARG A 115 1.50 -9.45 -8.61
CA ARG A 115 2.00 -10.03 -7.36
C ARG A 115 1.23 -11.30 -7.09
N LEU A 116 1.95 -12.35 -6.69
CA LEU A 116 1.34 -13.55 -6.13
C LEU A 116 1.83 -13.72 -4.69
N ALA A 117 0.95 -13.52 -3.74
CA ALA A 117 1.23 -13.67 -2.32
C ALA A 117 0.56 -14.92 -1.76
N LEU A 118 1.18 -15.49 -0.73
CA LEU A 118 0.70 -16.63 0.04
C LEU A 118 0.40 -16.17 1.46
N ARG A 119 -0.67 -16.71 2.02
CA ARG A 119 -0.96 -16.62 3.45
C ARG A 119 -1.25 -17.98 4.03
N TYR A 120 -0.57 -18.34 5.11
CA TYR A 120 -0.68 -19.64 5.77
C TYR A 120 -0.44 -19.48 7.27
N TYR A 121 -0.65 -20.56 8.03
CA TYR A 121 -0.42 -20.59 9.48
C TYR A 121 0.56 -21.72 9.81
N THR A 122 1.49 -21.46 10.71
CA THR A 122 2.29 -22.52 11.36
C THR A 122 2.18 -22.38 12.88
N PRO A 123 2.23 -23.49 13.64
CA PRO A 123 2.16 -23.42 15.10
C PRO A 123 3.26 -22.55 15.73
N ASP A 124 4.45 -22.56 15.12
CA ASP A 124 5.63 -21.88 15.68
C ASP A 124 5.66 -20.38 15.41
N LEU A 125 5.07 -19.93 14.28
CA LEU A 125 5.18 -18.55 13.80
C LEU A 125 3.84 -17.82 13.71
N GLY A 126 2.73 -18.51 13.94
CA GLY A 126 1.40 -17.96 13.73
C GLY A 126 1.08 -17.74 12.25
N VAL A 127 0.32 -16.69 11.95
CA VAL A 127 -0.04 -16.32 10.58
C VAL A 127 1.19 -15.77 9.86
N GLN A 128 1.40 -16.22 8.63
CA GLN A 128 2.50 -15.80 7.79
C GLN A 128 1.97 -15.25 6.46
N ASN A 129 2.44 -14.06 6.09
CA ASN A 129 2.22 -13.45 4.78
C ASN A 129 3.55 -13.42 4.03
N LYS A 130 3.61 -14.06 2.86
CA LYS A 130 4.83 -14.15 2.04
C LYS A 130 4.53 -13.83 0.59
N LEU A 131 5.46 -13.16 -0.09
CA LEU A 131 5.40 -12.96 -1.53
C LEU A 131 6.03 -14.18 -2.22
N LEU A 132 5.26 -14.90 -3.03
CA LEU A 132 5.76 -16.04 -3.80
C LEU A 132 6.48 -15.56 -5.07
N ASP A 133 5.88 -14.62 -5.79
CA ASP A 133 6.46 -14.07 -7.02
C ASP A 133 5.98 -12.65 -7.31
N PHE A 134 6.78 -11.92 -8.08
CA PHE A 134 6.51 -10.56 -8.54
C PHE A 134 7.01 -10.43 -9.98
N TYR A 135 6.09 -10.34 -10.92
CA TYR A 135 6.38 -10.48 -12.34
C TYR A 135 5.61 -9.48 -13.19
N ASP A 136 6.10 -9.23 -14.39
CA ASP A 136 5.37 -8.46 -15.40
C ASP A 136 4.62 -9.38 -16.37
N ASP A 137 3.38 -9.00 -16.69
CA ASP A 137 2.60 -9.62 -17.77
C ASP A 137 1.55 -8.59 -18.24
N CYS A 138 1.52 -8.32 -19.55
CA CYS A 138 0.55 -7.39 -20.13
C CYS A 138 -0.83 -8.02 -20.37
N ASN A 139 -0.95 -9.35 -20.28
CA ASN A 139 -2.19 -10.05 -20.55
C ASN A 139 -3.05 -10.20 -19.29
N GLU A 140 -4.08 -9.36 -19.18
CA GLU A 140 -4.96 -9.29 -18.02
C GLU A 140 -6.22 -10.14 -18.14
N ASN A 141 -6.29 -11.08 -19.09
CA ASN A 141 -7.43 -11.98 -19.16
C ASN A 141 -7.33 -13.10 -18.11
N SER A 142 -8.48 -13.71 -17.78
CA SER A 142 -8.54 -14.69 -16.69
C SER A 142 -7.77 -15.98 -16.99
N ASP A 143 -7.59 -16.36 -18.26
CA ASP A 143 -6.76 -17.51 -18.66
C ASP A 143 -5.28 -17.24 -18.42
N ALA A 144 -4.80 -16.07 -18.84
CA ALA A 144 -3.41 -15.66 -18.66
C ALA A 144 -3.05 -15.59 -17.18
N ILE A 145 -3.86 -14.88 -16.38
CA ILE A 145 -3.64 -14.76 -14.93
C ILE A 145 -3.67 -16.15 -14.27
N PHE A 146 -4.65 -16.99 -14.59
CA PHE A 146 -4.73 -18.35 -14.04
C PHE A 146 -3.49 -19.18 -14.38
N ASN A 147 -3.05 -19.18 -15.65
CA ASN A 147 -1.86 -19.93 -16.08
C ASN A 147 -0.59 -19.43 -15.39
N GLN A 148 -0.44 -18.10 -15.22
CA GLN A 148 0.69 -17.52 -14.50
C GLN A 148 0.68 -17.90 -13.01
N VAL A 149 -0.49 -17.93 -12.36
CA VAL A 149 -0.63 -18.37 -10.96
C VAL A 149 -0.29 -19.85 -10.81
N VAL A 150 -0.89 -20.71 -11.63
CA VAL A 150 -0.69 -22.17 -11.57
C VAL A 150 0.76 -22.54 -11.86
N SER A 151 1.34 -22.02 -12.94
CA SER A 151 2.74 -22.33 -13.33
C SER A 151 3.78 -21.89 -12.30
N ARG A 152 3.45 -20.96 -11.40
CA ARG A 152 4.32 -20.53 -10.29
C ARG A 152 4.14 -21.41 -9.06
N LEU A 153 2.90 -21.74 -8.73
CA LEU A 153 2.58 -22.63 -7.61
C LEU A 153 3.16 -24.03 -7.85
N GLU A 154 2.88 -24.62 -9.02
CA GLU A 154 3.29 -26.00 -9.35
C GLU A 154 4.81 -26.21 -9.42
N ARG A 155 5.62 -25.15 -9.35
CA ARG A 155 7.08 -25.27 -9.19
C ARG A 155 7.44 -25.99 -7.89
N ASN A 156 6.68 -25.78 -6.81
CA ASN A 156 7.01 -26.28 -5.47
C ASN A 156 5.80 -26.59 -4.57
N LEU A 157 4.57 -26.28 -4.99
CA LEU A 157 3.34 -26.37 -4.20
C LEU A 157 2.21 -26.99 -5.03
N GLY A 158 1.35 -27.77 -4.39
CA GLY A 158 0.18 -28.39 -5.02
C GLY A 158 -1.07 -27.51 -4.93
N LEU A 159 -1.89 -27.54 -5.98
CA LEU A 159 -3.12 -26.73 -6.07
C LEU A 159 -4.21 -27.20 -5.10
N GLU A 160 -4.20 -28.49 -4.73
CA GLU A 160 -5.11 -29.11 -3.76
C GLU A 160 -5.00 -28.50 -2.36
N ARG A 161 -3.84 -27.90 -2.03
CA ARG A 161 -3.61 -27.23 -0.74
C ARG A 161 -4.03 -25.76 -0.70
N ILE A 162 -4.54 -25.23 -1.82
CA ILE A 162 -5.07 -23.88 -1.86
C ILE A 162 -6.38 -23.84 -1.06
N SER A 163 -6.41 -23.06 0.01
CA SER A 163 -7.61 -22.91 0.85
C SER A 163 -8.52 -21.78 0.37
N ALA A 164 -7.96 -20.70 -0.18
CA ALA A 164 -8.74 -19.55 -0.65
C ALA A 164 -8.03 -18.77 -1.75
N TYR A 165 -8.82 -18.05 -2.56
CA TYR A 165 -8.34 -17.10 -3.56
C TYR A 165 -8.85 -15.70 -3.27
N SER A 166 -7.91 -14.77 -3.06
CA SER A 166 -8.16 -13.34 -2.85
C SER A 166 -7.66 -12.48 -4.01
N ALA A 167 -8.50 -11.58 -4.50
CA ALA A 167 -8.18 -10.63 -5.54
C ALA A 167 -9.21 -9.48 -5.53
N ASP A 168 -9.03 -8.48 -6.40
CA ASP A 168 -10.06 -7.47 -6.63
C ASP A 168 -11.39 -8.10 -7.07
N ASN A 169 -12.49 -7.34 -6.96
CA ASN A 169 -13.82 -7.87 -7.23
C ASN A 169 -14.21 -7.83 -8.72
N ALA A 170 -13.24 -7.67 -9.63
CA ALA A 170 -13.51 -7.60 -11.06
C ALA A 170 -13.99 -8.95 -11.62
N SER A 171 -14.68 -8.89 -12.76
CA SER A 171 -15.21 -10.07 -13.45
C SER A 171 -14.11 -11.05 -13.89
N VAL A 172 -12.91 -10.55 -14.20
CA VAL A 172 -11.74 -11.39 -14.50
C VAL A 172 -11.40 -12.32 -13.33
N ASN A 173 -11.55 -11.87 -12.09
CA ASN A 173 -11.21 -12.61 -10.89
C ASN A 173 -12.37 -13.46 -10.37
N TYR A 174 -13.62 -12.96 -10.45
CA TYR A 174 -14.78 -13.61 -9.81
C TYR A 174 -16.04 -13.74 -10.67
N GLY A 175 -15.94 -13.51 -11.99
CA GLY A 175 -17.02 -13.75 -12.94
C GLY A 175 -17.57 -15.18 -12.89
N VAL A 176 -18.87 -15.32 -13.11
CA VAL A 176 -19.64 -16.57 -12.87
C VAL A 176 -19.18 -17.73 -13.76
N HIS A 177 -18.96 -17.46 -15.05
CA HIS A 177 -18.66 -18.50 -16.05
C HIS A 177 -17.18 -18.59 -16.43
N ASN A 178 -16.47 -17.47 -16.41
CA ASN A 178 -15.08 -17.41 -16.81
C ASN A 178 -14.31 -16.42 -15.93
N SER A 179 -13.56 -16.95 -14.98
CA SER A 179 -12.74 -16.16 -14.06
C SER A 179 -11.59 -16.99 -13.48
N VAL A 180 -10.60 -16.32 -12.89
CA VAL A 180 -9.49 -17.00 -12.21
C VAL A 180 -10.03 -17.89 -11.09
N TYR A 181 -10.98 -17.37 -10.29
CA TYR A 181 -11.63 -18.16 -9.24
C TYR A 181 -12.33 -19.40 -9.81
N LYS A 182 -13.14 -19.25 -10.87
CA LYS A 182 -13.85 -20.39 -11.47
C LYS A 182 -12.87 -21.48 -11.93
N LYS A 183 -11.79 -21.09 -12.61
CA LYS A 183 -10.74 -22.00 -13.08
C LYS A 183 -10.00 -22.69 -11.93
N LEU A 184 -9.70 -21.96 -10.85
CA LEU A 184 -9.13 -22.55 -9.63
C LEU A 184 -10.07 -23.56 -9.00
N THR A 185 -11.37 -23.25 -8.90
CA THR A 185 -12.37 -24.18 -8.34
C THR A 185 -12.58 -25.43 -9.19
N ASP A 186 -12.37 -25.34 -10.51
CA ASP A 186 -12.42 -26.51 -11.39
C ASP A 186 -11.22 -27.45 -11.18
N LYS A 187 -10.10 -26.95 -10.61
CA LYS A 187 -8.93 -27.75 -10.21
C LYS A 187 -8.98 -28.19 -8.75
N ASN A 188 -9.53 -27.36 -7.88
CA ASN A 188 -9.68 -27.62 -6.45
C ASN A 188 -11.02 -27.03 -5.98
N ALA A 189 -12.03 -27.89 -5.84
CA ALA A 189 -13.38 -27.48 -5.44
C ALA A 189 -13.47 -26.93 -4.01
N SER A 190 -12.43 -27.09 -3.19
CA SER A 190 -12.37 -26.61 -1.80
C SER A 190 -11.89 -25.16 -1.67
N VAL A 191 -11.47 -24.52 -2.76
CA VAL A 191 -11.01 -23.12 -2.74
C VAL A 191 -12.15 -22.18 -2.36
N ILE A 192 -11.96 -21.44 -1.27
CA ILE A 192 -12.90 -20.44 -0.78
C ILE A 192 -12.74 -19.12 -1.53
N LYS A 193 -13.87 -18.47 -1.81
CA LYS A 193 -13.93 -17.14 -2.40
C LYS A 193 -13.58 -16.08 -1.34
N ALA A 194 -12.46 -15.37 -1.49
CA ALA A 194 -12.03 -14.31 -0.57
C ALA A 194 -11.98 -12.94 -1.27
N ASN A 195 -13.16 -12.46 -1.71
CA ASN A 195 -13.33 -11.15 -2.33
C ASN A 195 -12.66 -10.01 -1.53
N CYS A 196 -12.08 -9.03 -2.23
CA CYS A 196 -11.44 -7.89 -1.58
C CYS A 196 -12.48 -7.00 -0.87
N VAL A 197 -12.51 -7.08 0.46
CA VAL A 197 -13.41 -6.27 1.31
C VAL A 197 -13.04 -4.80 1.27
N ALA A 198 -11.75 -4.47 1.24
CA ALA A 198 -11.26 -3.10 1.12
C ALA A 198 -11.79 -2.42 -0.17
N HIS A 199 -11.87 -3.17 -1.27
CA HIS A 199 -12.47 -2.69 -2.51
C HIS A 199 -13.98 -2.43 -2.38
N ILE A 200 -14.72 -3.27 -1.64
CA ILE A 200 -16.16 -3.04 -1.35
C ILE A 200 -16.33 -1.73 -0.57
N LEU A 201 -15.53 -1.53 0.48
CA LEU A 201 -15.56 -0.31 1.30
C LEU A 201 -15.25 0.93 0.48
N HIS A 202 -14.20 0.87 -0.35
CA HIS A 202 -13.83 1.96 -1.23
C HIS A 202 -14.95 2.31 -2.20
N ASN A 203 -15.50 1.31 -2.91
CA ASN A 203 -16.58 1.55 -3.88
C ASN A 203 -17.85 2.08 -3.22
N CYS A 204 -18.17 1.63 -2.00
CA CYS A 204 -19.29 2.16 -1.23
C CYS A 204 -19.09 3.64 -0.89
N GLY A 205 -17.91 4.00 -0.35
CA GLY A 205 -17.58 5.39 -0.02
C GLY A 205 -17.56 6.30 -1.26
N ARG A 206 -16.99 5.82 -2.37
CA ARG A 206 -16.95 6.53 -3.64
C ARG A 206 -18.35 6.75 -4.21
N TYR A 207 -19.16 5.69 -4.27
CA TYR A 207 -20.53 5.79 -4.77
C TYR A 207 -21.36 6.79 -3.95
N ALA A 208 -21.20 6.80 -2.63
CA ALA A 208 -21.87 7.77 -1.76
C ALA A 208 -21.35 9.20 -1.99
N GLY A 209 -20.03 9.37 -2.15
CA GLY A 209 -19.40 10.64 -2.51
C GLY A 209 -19.93 11.21 -3.83
N ASP A 210 -20.13 10.37 -4.84
CA ASP A 210 -20.68 10.74 -6.15
C ASP A 210 -22.15 11.21 -6.08
N LYS A 211 -22.84 11.04 -4.94
CA LYS A 211 -24.21 11.57 -4.71
C LYS A 211 -24.23 12.96 -4.08
N LEU A 212 -23.08 13.47 -3.65
CA LEU A 212 -22.97 14.82 -3.10
C LEU A 212 -23.12 15.87 -4.21
N ARG A 213 -23.67 17.04 -3.87
CA ARG A 213 -23.80 18.15 -4.84
C ARG A 213 -22.45 18.76 -5.17
N ILE A 214 -21.53 18.74 -4.21
CA ILE A 214 -20.15 19.23 -4.36
C ILE A 214 -19.22 18.04 -4.45
N ASP A 215 -18.44 17.99 -5.53
CA ASP A 215 -17.39 17.00 -5.73
C ASP A 215 -16.13 17.37 -4.95
N ILE A 216 -16.12 16.98 -3.67
CA ILE A 216 -15.04 17.32 -2.74
C ILE A 216 -13.71 16.68 -3.15
N GLU A 217 -13.73 15.50 -3.78
CA GLU A 217 -12.51 14.86 -4.27
C GLU A 217 -11.80 15.75 -5.30
N ASN A 218 -12.56 16.32 -6.24
CA ASN A 218 -12.04 17.27 -7.21
C ASN A 218 -11.64 18.60 -6.59
N ILE A 219 -12.38 19.11 -5.59
CA ILE A 219 -12.01 20.34 -4.88
C ILE A 219 -10.68 20.19 -4.15
N VAL A 220 -10.51 19.13 -3.35
CA VAL A 220 -9.26 18.83 -2.65
C VAL A 220 -8.10 18.72 -3.63
N THR A 221 -8.31 18.03 -4.76
CA THR A 221 -7.31 17.88 -5.82
C THR A 221 -6.94 19.22 -6.45
N LYS A 222 -7.92 20.08 -6.77
CA LYS A 222 -7.70 21.42 -7.34
C LYS A 222 -6.93 22.32 -6.39
N VAL A 223 -7.33 22.37 -5.12
CA VAL A 223 -6.65 23.15 -4.08
C VAL A 223 -5.19 22.71 -3.96
N CYS A 224 -4.93 21.41 -3.80
CA CYS A 224 -3.56 20.92 -3.68
C CYS A 224 -2.71 21.18 -4.93
N ASN A 225 -3.29 21.00 -6.13
CA ASN A 225 -2.59 21.25 -7.38
C ASN A 225 -2.26 22.74 -7.61
N HIS A 226 -3.05 23.66 -7.03
CA HIS A 226 -2.76 25.10 -7.10
C HIS A 226 -1.42 25.43 -6.46
N PHE A 227 -1.07 24.75 -5.36
CA PHE A 227 0.15 24.96 -4.60
C PHE A 227 1.31 24.04 -5.01
N SER A 228 1.03 22.82 -5.47
CA SER A 228 2.05 21.77 -5.69
C SER A 228 3.12 22.12 -6.72
N SER A 229 2.84 23.06 -7.63
CA SER A 229 3.73 23.45 -8.71
C SER A 229 4.36 24.84 -8.54
N SER A 230 4.09 25.55 -7.44
CA SER A 230 4.53 26.94 -7.26
C SER A 230 5.00 27.24 -5.85
N ALA A 231 6.33 27.34 -5.68
CA ALA A 231 6.93 27.79 -4.43
C ALA A 231 6.46 29.20 -4.02
N LYS A 232 6.20 30.07 -5.00
CA LYS A 232 5.64 31.41 -4.77
C LYS A 232 4.27 31.34 -4.09
N ARG A 233 3.34 30.54 -4.63
CA ARG A 233 2.00 30.37 -4.04
C ARG A 233 2.04 29.73 -2.66
N VAL A 234 2.99 28.83 -2.42
CA VAL A 234 3.21 28.24 -1.08
C VAL A 234 3.69 29.31 -0.09
N GLN A 235 4.58 30.21 -0.51
CA GLN A 235 5.04 31.31 0.33
C GLN A 235 3.91 32.31 0.63
N GLU A 236 3.12 32.69 -0.38
CA GLU A 236 1.93 33.53 -0.20
C GLU A 236 0.91 32.87 0.75
N LEU A 237 0.70 31.56 0.67
CA LEU A 237 -0.15 30.83 1.61
C LEU A 237 0.41 30.88 3.04
N LYS A 238 1.72 30.73 3.25
CA LYS A 238 2.36 30.81 4.57
C LYS A 238 2.16 32.19 5.22
N GLU A 239 2.27 33.26 4.45
CA GLU A 239 1.99 34.62 4.91
C GLU A 239 0.53 34.76 5.37
N VAL A 240 -0.41 34.10 4.68
CA VAL A 240 -1.81 34.06 5.11
C VAL A 240 -2.01 33.23 6.39
N PHE A 241 -1.29 32.12 6.57
CA PHE A 241 -1.29 31.35 7.83
C PHE A 241 -0.82 32.20 9.02
N GLU A 242 0.29 32.94 8.85
CA GLU A 242 0.78 33.88 9.86
C GLU A 242 -0.24 34.99 10.16
N PHE A 243 -0.91 35.51 9.12
CA PHE A 243 -1.96 36.52 9.28
C PHE A 243 -3.18 36.03 10.07
N VAL A 244 -3.56 34.75 9.92
CA VAL A 244 -4.69 34.15 10.68
C VAL A 244 -4.27 33.53 12.02
N ASP A 245 -3.01 33.73 12.44
CA ASP A 245 -2.43 33.18 13.67
C ASP A 245 -2.47 31.64 13.75
N GLU A 246 -2.21 30.97 12.62
CA GLU A 246 -2.13 29.51 12.51
C GLU A 246 -0.74 29.03 12.07
N GLU A 247 -0.30 27.88 12.59
CA GLU A 247 0.94 27.24 12.12
C GLU A 247 0.73 26.66 10.71
N TYR A 248 1.64 26.98 9.79
CA TYR A 248 1.60 26.44 8.44
C TYR A 248 1.69 24.91 8.44
N THR A 249 0.71 24.27 7.79
CA THR A 249 0.77 22.84 7.52
C THR A 249 0.59 22.55 6.03
N ALA A 250 1.40 21.63 5.51
CA ALA A 250 1.32 21.26 4.09
C ALA A 250 -0.01 20.54 3.79
N LEU A 251 -0.65 20.91 2.69
CA LEU A 251 -1.88 20.25 2.24
C LEU A 251 -1.58 18.86 1.64
N TYR A 252 -2.47 17.90 1.88
CA TYR A 252 -2.29 16.54 1.38
C TYR A 252 -3.00 16.31 0.06
N LYS A 253 -2.29 15.73 -0.89
CA LYS A 253 -2.83 15.33 -2.19
C LYS A 253 -3.64 14.03 -2.04
N ASN A 254 -4.87 14.04 -2.55
CA ASN A 254 -5.62 12.82 -2.80
C ASN A 254 -5.05 12.07 -4.00
N VAL A 255 -4.92 10.74 -3.89
CA VAL A 255 -4.54 9.84 -4.97
C VAL A 255 -5.70 8.86 -5.15
N PRO A 256 -6.51 8.97 -6.22
CA PRO A 256 -7.73 8.17 -6.36
C PRO A 256 -7.52 6.65 -6.28
N THR A 257 -6.34 6.17 -6.68
CA THR A 257 -5.95 4.76 -6.61
C THR A 257 -5.48 4.31 -5.22
N ARG A 258 -5.36 5.22 -4.25
CA ARG A 258 -4.98 4.94 -2.86
C ARG A 258 -6.15 5.29 -1.94
N TRP A 259 -6.89 4.27 -1.53
CA TRP A 259 -8.16 4.40 -0.82
C TRP A 259 -8.06 5.15 0.52
N LEU A 260 -6.90 5.11 1.16
CA LEU A 260 -6.61 5.80 2.42
C LEU A 260 -6.23 7.28 2.26
N SER A 261 -6.17 7.84 1.03
CA SER A 261 -5.63 9.19 0.82
C SER A 261 -6.65 10.32 0.90
N LEU A 262 -7.94 10.06 0.64
CA LEU A 262 -8.96 11.12 0.60
C LEU A 262 -9.28 11.68 1.99
N TRP A 263 -9.50 10.83 3.00
CA TRP A 263 -9.83 11.30 4.35
C TRP A 263 -8.76 12.22 4.95
N PRO A 264 -7.45 11.85 4.94
CA PRO A 264 -6.40 12.75 5.43
C PRO A 264 -6.38 14.09 4.68
N ALA A 265 -6.65 14.08 3.38
CA ALA A 265 -6.67 15.28 2.56
C ALA A 265 -7.87 16.19 2.87
N VAL A 266 -9.07 15.63 3.03
CA VAL A 266 -10.26 16.35 3.47
C VAL A 266 -10.05 16.94 4.87
N LYS A 267 -9.55 16.13 5.81
CA LYS A 267 -9.25 16.60 7.16
C LYS A 267 -8.23 17.73 7.16
N ARG A 268 -7.13 17.59 6.43
CA ARG A 268 -6.08 18.64 6.35
C ARG A 268 -6.64 19.93 5.74
N LEU A 269 -7.47 19.84 4.69
CA LEU A 269 -8.08 21.02 4.10
C LEU A 269 -9.09 21.69 5.04
N HIS A 270 -9.86 20.90 5.80
CA HIS A 270 -10.77 21.42 6.82
C HIS A 270 -10.02 22.10 7.98
N ASP A 271 -8.97 21.46 8.50
CA ASP A 271 -8.16 22.01 9.61
C ASP A 271 -7.46 23.31 9.20
N SER A 272 -7.09 23.47 7.91
CA SER A 272 -6.46 24.67 7.36
C SER A 272 -7.47 25.64 6.71
N TRP A 273 -8.75 25.48 7.00
CA TRP A 273 -9.81 26.20 6.29
C TRP A 273 -9.69 27.73 6.37
N PRO A 274 -9.42 28.36 7.54
CA PRO A 274 -9.33 29.82 7.64
C PRO A 274 -8.27 30.40 6.71
N ALA A 275 -7.05 29.85 6.75
CA ALA A 275 -5.96 30.30 5.88
C ALA A 275 -6.24 30.03 4.40
N VAL A 276 -6.75 28.85 4.05
CA VAL A 276 -7.01 28.48 2.64
C VAL A 276 -8.15 29.32 2.06
N LYS A 277 -9.25 29.53 2.79
CA LYS A 277 -10.35 30.41 2.38
C LYS A 277 -9.83 31.84 2.15
N SER A 278 -9.12 32.40 3.12
CA SER A 278 -8.58 33.77 3.06
C SER A 278 -7.65 33.96 1.85
N TYR A 279 -6.75 33.01 1.60
CA TYR A 279 -5.87 33.05 0.44
C TYR A 279 -6.65 33.07 -0.89
N PHE A 280 -7.61 32.17 -1.09
CA PHE A 280 -8.35 32.13 -2.36
C PHE A 280 -9.28 33.33 -2.55
N LEU A 281 -9.79 33.92 -1.47
CA LEU A 281 -10.56 35.17 -1.53
C LEU A 281 -9.65 36.36 -1.87
N SER A 282 -8.43 36.43 -1.31
CA SER A 282 -7.47 37.53 -1.60
C SER A 282 -7.00 37.55 -3.06
N LEU A 283 -7.08 36.43 -3.77
CA LEU A 283 -6.81 36.37 -5.19
C LEU A 283 -7.83 37.15 -6.02
N GLY A 284 -9.08 37.23 -5.57
CA GLY A 284 -10.22 37.78 -6.32
C GLY A 284 -10.71 36.86 -7.44
N GLU A 285 -11.86 37.21 -8.03
CA GLU A 285 -12.55 36.42 -9.08
C GLU A 285 -11.66 36.11 -10.28
N GLU A 286 -10.84 37.08 -10.71
CA GLU A 286 -10.04 36.94 -11.93
C GLU A 286 -8.88 35.93 -11.80
N ARG A 287 -8.32 35.79 -10.60
CA ARG A 287 -7.12 34.96 -10.36
C ARG A 287 -7.43 33.66 -9.62
N CYS A 288 -8.54 33.60 -8.89
CA CYS A 288 -8.99 32.38 -8.23
C CYS A 288 -9.51 31.37 -9.26
N PRO A 289 -9.18 30.07 -9.14
CA PRO A 289 -9.79 29.06 -10.01
C PRO A 289 -11.32 29.13 -9.94
N SER A 290 -11.98 29.28 -11.09
CA SER A 290 -13.43 29.57 -11.17
C SER A 290 -14.32 28.56 -10.41
N ALA A 291 -13.93 27.29 -10.37
CA ALA A 291 -14.63 26.25 -9.61
C ALA A 291 -14.56 26.49 -8.08
N LEU A 292 -13.44 27.05 -7.59
CA LEU A 292 -13.29 27.42 -6.18
C LEU A 292 -13.99 28.75 -5.89
N TRP A 293 -13.82 29.76 -6.76
CA TRP A 293 -14.46 31.07 -6.60
C TRP A 293 -15.98 30.94 -6.45
N LYS A 294 -16.65 30.14 -7.29
CA LYS A 294 -18.10 29.90 -7.19
C LYS A 294 -18.56 29.34 -5.84
N LEU A 295 -17.70 28.56 -5.18
CA LEU A 295 -17.99 27.95 -3.87
C LEU A 295 -17.59 28.86 -2.70
N LEU A 296 -16.72 29.84 -2.94
CA LEU A 296 -16.14 30.72 -1.92
C LEU A 296 -16.76 32.12 -1.91
N ALA A 297 -17.14 32.67 -3.07
CA ALA A 297 -17.57 34.06 -3.21
C ALA A 297 -18.89 34.38 -2.48
N ASN A 298 -19.76 33.37 -2.33
CA ASN A 298 -21.05 33.51 -1.64
C ASN A 298 -20.98 33.13 -0.15
N CYS A 299 -19.77 32.96 0.41
CA CYS A 299 -19.61 32.77 1.84
C CYS A 299 -19.84 34.13 2.51
N GLU A 300 -21.02 34.35 3.09
CA GLU A 300 -21.19 35.50 3.98
C GLU A 300 -20.23 35.36 5.17
N ASP A 301 -19.43 36.38 5.43
CA ASP A 301 -18.53 36.44 6.59
C ASP A 301 -19.36 36.77 7.84
N GLY A 302 -20.21 35.84 8.26
CA GLY A 302 -20.87 35.82 9.57
C GLY A 302 -20.29 34.70 10.42
N GLU A 303 -19.99 34.98 11.70
CA GLU A 303 -19.36 34.03 12.63
C GLU A 303 -20.19 32.74 12.86
N ASP A 304 -21.47 32.73 12.50
CA ASP A 304 -22.42 31.67 12.90
C ASP A 304 -22.87 30.71 11.77
N VAL A 305 -22.51 30.94 10.50
CA VAL A 305 -22.92 30.06 9.39
C VAL A 305 -21.72 29.61 8.57
N PRO A 306 -21.27 28.34 8.69
CA PRO A 306 -20.22 27.79 7.85
C PRO A 306 -20.62 27.89 6.38
N CYS A 307 -19.67 28.23 5.53
CA CYS A 307 -19.95 28.18 4.11
C CYS A 307 -20.25 26.76 3.65
N GLU A 308 -21.00 26.62 2.56
CA GLU A 308 -21.43 25.31 2.05
C GLU A 308 -20.24 24.36 1.89
N LEU A 309 -19.13 24.81 1.28
CA LEU A 309 -17.94 23.98 1.12
C LEU A 309 -17.34 23.53 2.46
N GLN A 310 -17.27 24.39 3.48
CA GLN A 310 -16.79 24.02 4.81
C GLN A 310 -17.71 22.99 5.47
N ALA A 311 -19.02 23.15 5.33
CA ALA A 311 -19.99 22.18 5.85
C ALA A 311 -19.81 20.79 5.19
N TYR A 312 -19.59 20.74 3.87
CA TYR A 312 -19.28 19.48 3.17
C TYR A 312 -17.94 18.87 3.62
N LEU A 313 -16.90 19.69 3.82
CA LEU A 313 -15.61 19.22 4.33
C LEU A 313 -15.75 18.62 5.73
N LEU A 314 -16.49 19.29 6.63
CA LEU A 314 -16.77 18.78 7.98
C LEU A 314 -17.58 17.48 7.94
N PHE A 315 -18.63 17.43 7.11
CA PHE A 315 -19.44 16.23 6.92
C PHE A 315 -18.59 15.05 6.43
N LEU A 316 -17.76 15.26 5.40
CA LEU A 316 -16.91 14.21 4.84
C LEU A 316 -15.76 13.83 5.75
N GLN A 317 -15.16 14.77 6.49
CA GLN A 317 -14.15 14.44 7.51
C GLN A 317 -14.72 13.41 8.50
N ASN A 318 -15.96 13.61 8.94
CA ASN A 318 -16.62 12.71 9.88
C ASN A 318 -17.04 11.39 9.22
N SER A 319 -17.63 11.45 8.02
CA SER A 319 -18.16 10.26 7.33
C SER A 319 -17.05 9.37 6.79
N LEU A 320 -16.06 9.94 6.09
CA LEU A 320 -14.94 9.20 5.54
C LEU A 320 -14.05 8.60 6.62
N LYS A 321 -13.99 9.17 7.84
CA LYS A 321 -13.23 8.57 8.95
C LYS A 321 -13.70 7.16 9.27
N VAL A 322 -15.01 6.91 9.18
CA VAL A 322 -15.58 5.59 9.45
C VAL A 322 -15.10 4.57 8.42
N PHE A 323 -15.07 4.94 7.14
CA PHE A 323 -14.53 4.10 6.07
C PHE A 323 -13.02 3.94 6.18
N PHE A 324 -12.28 5.02 6.44
CA PHE A 324 -10.83 5.01 6.60
C PHE A 324 -10.40 4.03 7.71
N ASP A 325 -11.06 4.10 8.87
CA ASP A 325 -10.77 3.19 9.99
C ASP A 325 -11.08 1.73 9.67
N ALA A 326 -12.13 1.48 8.89
CA ALA A 326 -12.48 0.13 8.44
C ALA A 326 -11.46 -0.38 7.42
N VAL A 327 -11.10 0.42 6.41
CA VAL A 327 -10.08 0.09 5.39
C VAL A 327 -8.74 -0.24 6.05
N LEU A 328 -8.29 0.59 7.00
CA LEU A 328 -7.03 0.37 7.72
C LEU A 328 -7.00 -0.97 8.45
N LYS A 329 -8.13 -1.43 9.01
CA LYS A 329 -8.22 -2.74 9.67
C LYS A 329 -8.27 -3.89 8.68
N VAL A 330 -9.02 -3.77 7.58
CA VAL A 330 -9.13 -4.86 6.59
C VAL A 330 -7.88 -5.04 5.74
N GLU A 331 -7.07 -4.00 5.58
CA GLU A 331 -5.75 -4.06 4.94
C GLU A 331 -4.63 -4.52 5.90
N GLY A 332 -4.96 -4.77 7.18
CA GLY A 332 -4.00 -5.26 8.16
C GLY A 332 -3.52 -6.69 7.89
N ASP A 333 -2.25 -6.96 8.17
CA ASP A 333 -1.58 -8.24 7.85
C ASP A 333 -2.11 -9.43 8.69
N GLU A 334 -2.67 -9.17 9.86
CA GLU A 334 -3.12 -10.19 10.80
C GLU A 334 -4.62 -10.49 10.70
N THR A 335 -5.40 -9.65 10.02
CA THR A 335 -6.86 -9.74 10.00
C THR A 335 -7.35 -11.04 9.40
N THR A 336 -8.15 -11.80 10.14
CA THR A 336 -8.70 -13.10 9.75
C THR A 336 -10.14 -12.99 9.24
N VAL A 337 -10.65 -14.03 8.57
CA VAL A 337 -12.04 -14.07 8.09
C VAL A 337 -13.08 -13.91 9.21
N CYS A 338 -12.77 -14.43 10.41
CA CYS A 338 -13.65 -14.31 11.58
C CYS A 338 -13.77 -12.85 12.03
N GLU A 339 -12.65 -12.13 12.07
CA GLU A 339 -12.62 -10.72 12.42
C GLU A 339 -13.24 -9.86 11.31
N LEU A 340 -13.07 -10.22 10.03
CA LEU A 340 -13.69 -9.50 8.91
C LEU A 340 -15.22 -9.46 9.02
N PHE A 341 -15.86 -10.57 9.42
CA PHE A 341 -17.32 -10.60 9.57
C PHE A 341 -17.79 -9.62 10.64
N GLU A 342 -17.15 -9.64 11.81
CA GLU A 342 -17.47 -8.74 12.91
C GLU A 342 -17.18 -7.27 12.55
N LEU A 343 -16.03 -7.00 11.93
CA LEU A 343 -15.65 -5.65 11.46
C LEU A 343 -16.69 -5.06 10.50
N MET A 344 -17.13 -5.84 9.51
CA MET A 344 -18.12 -5.40 8.53
C MET A 344 -19.51 -5.21 9.14
N THR A 345 -19.88 -6.07 10.10
CA THR A 345 -21.14 -5.96 10.85
C THR A 345 -21.15 -4.70 11.69
N ASN A 346 -20.09 -4.45 12.44
CA ASN A 346 -19.94 -3.24 13.26
C ASN A 346 -19.90 -1.96 12.43
N LEU A 347 -19.26 -2.01 11.25
CA LEU A 347 -19.29 -0.89 10.30
C LEU A 347 -20.73 -0.59 9.85
N LYS A 348 -21.48 -1.63 9.44
CA LYS A 348 -22.87 -1.46 9.02
C LYS A 348 -23.71 -0.83 10.12
N LEU A 349 -23.65 -1.37 11.35
CA LEU A 349 -24.38 -0.84 12.50
C LEU A 349 -24.02 0.62 12.78
N LYS A 350 -22.74 0.98 12.69
CA LYS A 350 -22.27 2.36 12.89
C LYS A 350 -22.80 3.31 11.81
N LEU A 351 -22.89 2.86 10.56
CA LEU A 351 -23.47 3.65 9.47
C LEU A 351 -25.00 3.80 9.63
N GLU A 352 -25.70 2.75 10.08
CA GLU A 352 -27.14 2.80 10.37
C GLU A 352 -27.46 3.74 11.53
N GLN A 353 -26.66 3.71 12.60
CA GLN A 353 -26.81 4.64 13.73
C GLN A 353 -26.65 6.09 13.27
N ARG A 354 -25.58 6.39 12.52
CA ARG A 354 -25.32 7.73 11.99
C ARG A 354 -26.36 8.27 10.99
N LYS A 355 -27.17 7.39 10.42
CA LYS A 355 -28.30 7.78 9.57
C LYS A 355 -29.50 8.24 10.41
N ASN A 356 -29.62 7.73 11.62
CA ASN A 356 -30.73 8.01 12.53
C ASN A 356 -30.43 9.16 13.51
N ASP A 357 -29.15 9.41 13.79
CA ASP A 357 -28.65 10.62 14.45
C ASP A 357 -28.79 11.84 13.52
#